data_AF-A0A6B3D082-F1
#
_entry.id   AF-A0A6B3D082-F1
#
_cell.length_a   1.000
_cell.length_b   1.000
_cell.length_c   1.000
_cell.angle_alpha   90.00
_cell.angle_beta   90.00
_cell.angle_gamma   90.00
#
_symmetry.space_group_name_H-M   'P 1'
#
loop_
_entity.id
_entity.type
_entity.pdbx_description
1 polymer ?
#
loop_
_entity_poly.entity_id
_entity_poly.type
_entity_poly.pdbx_seq_one_letter_code
_entity_poly.pdbx_strand_id
1 'polypeptide(L)' 'SQGSGLDLIERPVIKAEVGKNPREMDDLVVSVLRGHRVLGYDDPAVGGLELTDRLITIVRATPATHVTPDARPLPRD' A
#
# COMPACT_ATOMS: atom_id res chain seq x y z
N SER A 1 -21.14 7.95 5.18
CA SER A 1 -19.91 7.19 5.50
C SER A 1 -18.88 7.47 4.42
N GLN A 2 -17.91 8.35 4.71
CA GLN A 2 -16.80 8.61 3.79
C GLN A 2 -15.75 7.52 4.06
N GLY A 3 -15.43 6.70 3.05
CA GLY A 3 -14.53 5.55 3.20
C GLY A 3 -14.94 4.26 2.47
N SER A 4 -16.03 4.26 1.68
CA SER A 4 -16.52 3.04 1.01
C SER A 4 -15.86 2.72 -0.35
N GLY A 5 -14.66 3.25 -0.65
CA GLY A 5 -14.09 3.14 -2.00
C GLY A 5 -12.60 3.38 -2.15
N LEU A 6 -11.84 3.39 -1.05
CA LEU A 6 -10.38 3.51 -1.07
C LEU A 6 -9.80 2.29 -0.38
N ASP A 7 -8.73 1.75 -0.96
CA ASP A 7 -7.95 0.67 -0.37
C ASP A 7 -6.49 1.11 -0.29
N LEU A 8 -5.71 0.38 0.48
CA LEU A 8 -4.31 0.64 0.70
C LEU A 8 -3.51 -0.57 0.24
N ILE A 9 -2.57 -0.34 -0.66
CA ILE A 9 -1.70 -1.39 -1.19
C ILE A 9 -0.25 -1.09 -0.86
N GLU A 10 0.55 -2.15 -0.86
CA GLU A 10 1.99 -2.05 -0.84
C GLU A 10 2.56 -2.46 -2.18
N ARG A 11 3.51 -1.68 -2.72
CA ARG A 11 4.24 -2.04 -3.93
C ARG A 11 5.75 -1.81 -3.77
N PRO A 12 6.59 -2.58 -4.46
CA PRO A 12 8.03 -2.30 -4.48
C PRO A 12 8.32 -1.01 -5.25
N VAL A 13 9.41 -0.33 -4.86
CA VAL A 13 10.01 0.74 -5.66
C VAL A 13 10.70 0.14 -6.88
N ILE A 14 10.56 0.79 -8.05
CA ILE A 14 11.25 0.39 -9.28
C ILE A 14 12.49 1.25 -9.55
N LYS A 15 13.39 0.78 -10.41
CA LYS A 15 14.64 1.49 -10.74
C LYS A 15 14.44 2.94 -11.21
N ALA A 16 13.35 3.22 -11.93
CA ALA A 16 13.03 4.55 -12.44
C ALA A 16 12.56 5.55 -11.36
N GLU A 17 12.29 5.07 -10.15
CA GLU A 17 11.84 5.85 -9.01
C GLU A 17 12.96 6.12 -8.00
N VAL A 18 14.07 5.37 -8.06
CA VAL A 18 15.19 5.52 -7.13
C VAL A 18 15.73 6.93 -7.13
N GLY A 19 15.91 7.50 -5.94
CA GLY A 19 16.39 8.86 -5.72
C GLY A 19 15.31 9.94 -5.80
N LYS A 20 14.11 9.65 -6.32
CA LYS A 20 12.98 10.59 -6.29
C LYS A 20 12.40 10.68 -4.89
N ASN A 21 11.74 11.80 -4.59
CA ASN A 21 10.95 11.96 -3.39
C ASN A 21 9.59 11.24 -3.54
N PRO A 22 9.00 10.69 -2.46
CA PRO A 22 7.66 10.09 -2.51
C PRO A 22 6.58 10.99 -3.13
N ARG A 23 6.70 12.32 -2.96
CA ARG A 23 5.74 13.30 -3.52
C ARG A 23 5.82 13.46 -5.04
N GLU A 24 6.87 12.94 -5.67
CA GLU A 24 7.05 12.96 -7.13
C GLU A 24 6.46 11.72 -7.80
N MET A 25 5.89 10.78 -7.03
CA MET A 25 5.24 9.60 -7.58
C MET A 25 3.87 9.98 -8.17
N ASP A 26 3.47 9.26 -9.22
CA ASP A 26 2.17 9.46 -9.86
C ASP A 26 1.01 8.93 -9.01
N ASP A 27 1.27 8.00 -8.09
CA ASP A 27 0.29 7.45 -7.16
C ASP A 27 0.32 8.13 -5.79
N LEU A 28 -0.77 7.99 -5.03
CA LEU A 28 -0.92 8.63 -3.74
C LEU A 28 -0.14 7.85 -2.66
N VAL A 29 1.14 8.15 -2.53
CA VAL A 29 2.02 7.58 -1.50
C VAL A 29 1.74 8.24 -0.14
N VAL A 30 1.47 7.44 0.88
CA VAL A 30 1.26 7.91 2.25
C VAL A 30 2.40 7.54 3.18
N SER A 31 3.14 6.48 2.87
CA SER A 31 4.28 6.02 3.68
C SER A 31 5.28 5.19 2.86
N VAL A 32 6.50 5.11 3.36
CA VAL A 32 7.58 4.28 2.83
C VAL A 32 7.96 3.25 3.88
N LEU A 33 7.92 1.98 3.52
CA LEU A 33 8.45 0.88 4.33
C LEU A 33 9.91 0.63 3.92
N ARG A 34 10.84 1.03 4.80
CA ARG A 34 12.29 0.82 4.62
C ARG A 34 12.77 -0.20 5.64
N GLY A 35 13.11 -1.39 5.15
CA GLY A 35 13.38 -2.54 6.02
C GLY A 35 12.15 -2.88 6.88
N HIS A 36 12.25 -2.65 8.19
CA HIS A 36 11.17 -2.89 9.16
C HIS A 36 10.54 -1.59 9.71
N ARG A 37 10.87 -0.44 9.13
CA ARG A 37 10.38 0.87 9.59
C ARG A 37 9.37 1.43 8.59
N VAL A 38 8.21 1.83 9.11
CA VAL A 38 7.23 2.62 8.36
C VAL A 38 7.54 4.09 8.61
N LEU A 39 7.86 4.81 7.54
CA LEU A 39 8.16 6.24 7.55
C LEU A 39 7.02 6.98 6.85
N GLY A 40 6.59 8.11 7.40
CA GLY A 40 5.67 8.99 6.68
C GLY A 40 6.30 9.44 5.36
N TYR A 41 5.48 9.69 4.33
CA TYR A 41 5.98 10.17 3.04
C TYR A 41 6.77 11.51 3.11
N ASP A 42 6.60 12.25 4.21
CA ASP A 42 7.25 13.52 4.53
C ASP A 42 8.34 13.42 5.59
N ASP A 43 8.60 12.20 6.09
CA ASP A 43 9.65 11.95 7.07
C ASP A 43 11.02 12.25 6.43
N PRO A 44 11.85 13.12 7.03
CA PRO A 44 13.15 13.47 6.47
C PRO A 44 14.10 12.26 6.35
N ALA A 45 13.88 11.19 7.12
CA ALA A 45 14.66 9.97 7.04
C ALA A 45 14.40 9.17 5.75
N VAL A 46 13.32 9.46 5.00
CA VAL A 46 13.08 8.84 3.69
C VAL A 46 14.12 9.30 2.69
N GLY A 47 14.39 10.61 2.63
CA GLY A 47 15.26 11.20 1.61
C GLY A 47 14.77 10.86 0.20
N GLY A 48 15.64 10.27 -0.61
CA GLY A 48 15.27 9.66 -1.89
C GLY A 48 14.84 8.20 -1.71
N LEU A 49 13.93 7.74 -2.56
CA LEU A 49 13.49 6.35 -2.57
C LEU A 49 14.65 5.39 -2.90
N GLU A 50 14.69 4.27 -2.21
CA GLU A 50 15.68 3.20 -2.40
C GLU A 50 15.01 1.99 -3.05
N LEU A 51 15.77 1.18 -3.80
CA LEU A 51 15.22 0.01 -4.50
C LEU A 51 14.68 -1.07 -3.54
N THR A 52 15.16 -1.08 -2.29
CA THR A 52 14.69 -1.98 -1.24
C THR A 52 13.44 -1.49 -0.53
N ASP A 53 12.97 -0.28 -0.83
CA ASP A 53 11.77 0.27 -0.23
C ASP A 53 10.50 -0.36 -0.82
N ARG A 54 9.45 -0.33 -0.01
CA ARG A 54 8.07 -0.52 -0.47
C ARG A 54 7.28 0.76 -0.21
N LEU A 55 6.45 1.14 -1.17
CA LEU A 55 5.53 2.27 -1.04
C LEU A 55 4.18 1.78 -0.57
N ILE A 56 3.66 2.45 0.45
CA ILE A 56 2.30 2.28 0.93
C ILE A 56 1.46 3.35 0.23
N THR A 57 0.55 2.92 -0.64
CA THR A 57 -0.21 3.82 -1.51
C THR A 57 -1.69 3.62 -1.37
N ILE A 58 -2.44 4.70 -1.54
CA ILE A 58 -3.90 4.65 -1.59
C ILE A 58 -4.32 4.46 -3.04
N VAL A 59 -5.15 3.46 -3.27
CA VAL A 59 -5.79 3.19 -4.56
C VAL A 59 -7.30 3.26 -4.41
N ARG A 60 -8.01 3.39 -5.53
CA ARG A 60 -9.46 3.18 -5.53
C ARG A 60 -9.73 1.70 -5.28
N ALA A 61 -10.57 1.40 -4.30
CA ALA A 61 -11.05 0.05 -4.10
C ALA A 61 -11.86 -0.34 -5.35
N THR A 62 -11.30 -1.23 -6.17
CA THR A 62 -12.11 -1.95 -7.13
C THR A 62 -12.89 -3.00 -6.34
N PRO A 63 -14.19 -3.18 -6.57
CA PRO A 63 -14.93 -4.29 -5.97
C PRO A 63 -14.39 -5.60 -6.54
N ALA A 64 -13.30 -6.09 -5.96
CA ALA A 64 -12.82 -7.44 -6.16
C ALA A 64 -13.79 -8.35 -5.40
N THR A 65 -14.35 -9.33 -6.12
CA THR A 65 -15.23 -10.40 -5.62
C THR A 65 -14.83 -10.80 -4.21
N HIS A 66 -15.70 -10.52 -3.23
CA HIS A 66 -15.57 -11.06 -1.89
C HIS A 66 -15.54 -12.58 -2.03
N VAL A 67 -14.35 -13.18 -1.94
CA VAL A 67 -14.23 -14.63 -1.78
C VAL A 67 -14.71 -14.90 -0.37
N THR A 68 -16.00 -15.19 -0.23
CA THR A 68 -16.57 -15.79 0.98
C THR A 68 -15.71 -17.01 1.33
N PRO A 69 -15.06 -17.07 2.51
CA PRO A 69 -14.45 -18.31 2.94
C PRO A 69 -15.57 -19.34 3.06
N ASP A 70 -15.38 -20.52 2.46
CA ASP A 70 -16.31 -21.65 2.49
C ASP A 70 -16.96 -21.81 3.88
N ALA A 71 -18.22 -21.39 3.99
CA ALA A 71 -19.06 -21.72 5.13
C ALA A 71 -19.41 -23.20 5.00
N ARG A 72 -18.55 -24.09 5.50
CA ARG A 72 -18.91 -25.49 5.72
C ARG A 72 -20.11 -25.49 6.68
N PRO A 73 -21.30 -25.97 6.28
CA PRO A 73 -22.41 -26.06 7.21
C PRO A 73 -22.06 -27.05 8.33
N LEU A 74 -22.30 -26.67 9.59
CA LEU A 74 -22.21 -27.60 10.72
C LEU A 74 -23.28 -28.70 10.54
N PRO A 75 -22.93 -29.99 10.76
CA PRO A 75 -23.89 -31.07 10.77
C PRO A 75 -24.99 -30.78 11.81
N ARG A 76 -26.25 -30.98 11.43
CA ARG A 76 -27.36 -30.97 12.37
C ARG A 76 -27.63 -32.41 12.77
N ASP A 77 -27.46 -32.70 14.06
CA ASP A 77 -27.98 -33.92 14.72
C ASP A 77 -29.51 -33.93 14.75
#